data_AF-A0A354GV78-F1
#
_entry.id   AF-A0A354GV78-F1
#
_cell.length_a   1.000
_cell.length_b   1.000
_cell.length_c   1.000
_cell.angle_alpha   90.00
_cell.angle_beta   90.00
_cell.angle_gamma   90.00
#
_symmetry.space_group_name_H-M   'P 1'
#
loop_
_entity.id
_entity.type
_entity.pdbx_description
1 polymer ?
#
loop_
_entity_poly.entity_id
_entity_poly.type
_entity_poly.pdbx_seq_one_letter_code
_entity_poly.pdbx_strand_id
1 'polypeptide(L)'
;MGLFVNTIADCTVPEKILLAAFQLEEAGQSPFSAEALIVAVWQQFPRTFGLKGYAEQHPDSNKVLSSLMGEKGLARRGWLNKMGQKLYALTREGRQLVRRLRNDEPAPAPTDNVKLPRDQDKLLQTFFASTAVRKYQDGRKQELTFADACRFWSITENSQGAALDARLAAVRAALADVERMVGRGKTVLSDGRHLTGDDANMLCDLHLHLEDRFSRHLTLLRNRLARN
;
A
#
# COMPACT_ATOMS: atom_id res chain seq x y z
N MET A 1 -35.92 9.16 -7.05
CA MET A 1 -36.83 8.12 -6.56
C MET A 1 -36.13 6.76 -6.65
N GLY A 2 -35.80 6.13 -5.51
CA GLY A 2 -36.10 4.70 -5.40
C GLY A 2 -35.05 3.65 -4.97
N LEU A 3 -33.73 3.89 -4.94
CA LEU A 3 -32.78 2.76 -4.77
C LEU A 3 -31.78 2.81 -3.59
N PHE A 4 -31.63 3.93 -2.88
CA PHE A 4 -30.58 4.06 -1.84
C PHE A 4 -31.02 3.71 -0.41
N VAL A 5 -32.31 3.47 -0.16
CA VAL A 5 -32.87 3.46 1.22
C VAL A 5 -32.76 2.08 1.91
N ASN A 6 -32.69 0.98 1.16
CA ASN A 6 -32.73 -0.36 1.76
C ASN A 6 -31.38 -0.87 2.28
N THR A 7 -30.24 -0.42 1.75
CA THR A 7 -28.92 -0.95 2.16
C THR A 7 -28.37 -0.30 3.43
N ILE A 8 -28.80 0.93 3.72
CA ILE A 8 -28.34 1.71 4.88
C ILE A 8 -28.95 1.21 6.20
N ALA A 9 -30.11 0.55 6.13
CA ALA A 9 -30.82 0.04 7.30
C ALA A 9 -30.05 -1.07 8.04
N ASP A 10 -29.29 -1.90 7.31
CA ASP A 10 -28.53 -3.04 7.85
C ASP A 10 -27.07 -2.72 8.23
N CYS A 11 -26.63 -1.46 8.09
CA CYS A 11 -25.26 -1.09 8.46
C CYS A 11 -25.01 -1.23 9.97
N THR A 12 -23.86 -1.80 10.32
CA THR A 12 -23.41 -1.90 11.72
C THR A 12 -23.09 -0.52 12.31
N VAL A 13 -23.02 -0.42 13.64
CA VAL A 13 -22.68 0.85 14.33
C VAL A 13 -21.37 1.47 13.80
N PRO A 14 -20.26 0.72 13.65
CA PRO A 14 -19.03 1.25 13.05
C PRO A 14 -19.19 1.72 11.60
N GLU A 15 -19.97 1.01 10.78
CA GLU A 15 -20.20 1.37 9.37
C GLU A 15 -20.98 2.66 9.24
N LYS A 16 -22.01 2.86 10.09
CA LYS A 16 -22.76 4.13 10.17
C LYS A 16 -21.85 5.30 10.53
N ILE A 17 -20.91 5.11 11.46
CA ILE A 17 -19.92 6.13 11.82
C ILE A 17 -18.99 6.44 10.64
N LEU A 18 -18.56 5.43 9.89
CA LEU A 18 -17.71 5.63 8.72
C LEU A 18 -18.43 6.37 7.59
N LEU A 19 -19.71 6.09 7.36
CA LEU A 19 -20.53 6.81 6.40
C LEU A 19 -20.60 8.30 6.73
N ALA A 20 -20.86 8.64 7.99
CA ALA A 20 -20.88 10.03 8.46
C ALA A 20 -19.50 10.70 8.36
N ALA A 21 -18.43 9.98 8.72
CA ALA A 21 -17.06 10.47 8.58
C ALA A 21 -16.68 10.77 7.12
N PHE A 22 -17.15 9.96 6.17
CA PHE A 22 -16.91 10.17 4.75
C PHE A 22 -17.67 11.38 4.22
N GLN A 23 -18.90 11.58 4.69
CA GLN A 23 -19.67 12.77 4.35
C GLN A 23 -19.00 14.06 4.86
N LEU A 24 -18.40 14.04 6.06
CA LEU A 24 -17.60 15.16 6.57
C LEU A 24 -16.36 15.42 5.70
N GLU A 25 -15.70 14.37 5.22
CA GLU A 25 -14.57 14.48 4.29
C GLU A 25 -14.99 15.05 2.93
N GLU A 26 -16.11 14.59 2.35
CA GLU A 26 -16.68 15.13 1.11
C GLU A 26 -17.09 16.61 1.25
N ALA A 27 -17.53 17.02 2.44
CA ALA A 27 -17.81 18.41 2.78
C ALA A 27 -16.54 19.27 3.02
N GLY A 28 -15.35 18.71 2.83
CA GLY A 28 -14.07 19.41 3.01
C GLY A 28 -13.65 19.60 4.47
N GLN A 29 -14.28 18.92 5.42
CA GLN A 29 -14.00 19.05 6.86
C GLN A 29 -12.95 18.06 7.36
N SER A 30 -11.99 17.66 6.52
CA SER A 30 -10.91 16.76 6.91
C SER A 30 -9.64 17.55 7.28
N PRO A 31 -9.03 17.35 8.46
CA PRO A 31 -9.45 16.47 9.55
C PRO A 31 -10.67 17.03 10.33
N PHE A 32 -11.56 16.14 10.78
CA PHE A 32 -12.76 16.50 11.55
C PHE A 32 -12.59 16.23 13.04
N SER A 33 -13.32 16.96 13.88
CA SER A 33 -13.36 16.72 15.32
C SER A 33 -14.28 15.55 15.70
N ALA A 34 -14.06 14.96 16.88
CA ALA A 34 -14.97 13.98 17.45
C ALA A 34 -16.39 14.55 17.61
N GLU A 35 -16.49 15.82 18.03
CA GLU A 35 -17.75 16.53 18.20
C GLU A 35 -18.50 16.69 16.86
N ALA A 36 -17.80 17.07 15.79
CA ALA A 36 -18.38 17.16 14.45
C ALA A 36 -18.89 15.79 13.97
N LEU A 37 -18.12 14.72 14.21
CA LEU A 37 -18.52 13.36 13.86
C LEU A 37 -19.74 12.87 14.67
N ILE A 38 -19.81 13.20 15.96
CA ILE A 38 -20.95 12.88 16.83
C ILE A 38 -22.23 13.53 16.29
N VAL A 39 -22.17 14.81 15.94
CA VAL A 39 -23.33 15.54 15.40
C VAL A 39 -23.72 14.97 14.04
N ALA A 40 -22.75 14.75 13.14
CA ALA A 40 -23.01 14.23 11.80
C ALA A 40 -23.67 12.84 11.83
N VAL A 41 -23.15 11.91 12.64
CA VAL A 41 -23.70 10.54 12.70
C VAL A 41 -25.09 10.51 13.34
N TRP A 42 -25.35 11.39 14.32
CA TRP A 42 -26.68 11.51 14.91
C TRP A 42 -27.69 12.12 13.95
N GLN A 43 -27.33 13.19 13.22
CA GLN A 43 -28.21 13.77 12.20
C GLN A 43 -28.59 12.77 11.11
N GLN A 44 -27.67 11.88 10.74
CA GLN A 44 -27.90 10.84 9.75
C GLN A 44 -28.66 9.63 10.31
N PHE A 45 -28.45 9.29 11.59
CA PHE A 45 -28.97 8.09 12.24
C PHE A 45 -29.51 8.36 13.66
N PRO A 46 -30.54 9.21 13.82
CA PRO A 46 -30.98 9.69 15.14
C PRO A 46 -31.49 8.54 16.04
N ARG A 47 -32.16 7.55 15.45
CA ARG A 47 -32.62 6.36 16.19
C ARG A 47 -31.48 5.50 16.76
N THR A 48 -30.31 5.51 16.12
CA THR A 48 -29.17 4.69 16.54
C THR A 48 -28.26 5.45 17.50
N PHE A 49 -28.00 6.73 17.23
CA PHE A 49 -27.03 7.55 17.97
C PHE A 49 -27.67 8.67 18.78
N GLY A 50 -28.98 8.65 18.97
CA GLY A 50 -29.68 9.59 19.83
C GLY A 50 -29.67 9.16 21.29
N LEU A 51 -29.68 10.15 22.19
CA LEU A 51 -29.76 9.93 23.63
C LEU A 51 -31.08 9.25 24.00
N LYS A 52 -31.04 8.23 24.86
CA LYS A 52 -32.24 7.47 25.27
C LYS A 52 -33.29 8.40 25.89
N GLY A 53 -34.49 8.42 25.32
CA GLY A 53 -35.58 9.33 25.72
C GLY A 53 -35.58 10.70 25.01
N TYR A 54 -34.48 11.06 24.34
CA TYR A 54 -34.28 12.32 23.62
C TYR A 54 -33.67 12.08 22.22
N ALA A 55 -33.98 10.94 21.61
CA ALA A 55 -33.24 10.45 20.45
C ALA A 55 -33.29 11.40 19.24
N GLU A 56 -34.37 12.16 19.10
CA GLU A 56 -34.58 13.15 18.03
C GLU A 56 -34.09 14.56 18.42
N GLN A 57 -33.64 14.78 19.67
CA GLN A 57 -33.25 16.10 20.19
C GLN A 57 -31.75 16.21 20.48
N HIS A 58 -31.12 15.13 20.94
CA HIS A 58 -29.74 15.15 21.40
C HIS A 58 -28.94 13.90 20.97
N PRO A 59 -27.66 14.06 20.58
CA PRO A 59 -26.78 12.94 20.29
C PRO A 59 -26.31 12.22 21.56
N ASP A 60 -26.11 10.90 21.47
CA ASP A 60 -25.41 10.06 22.44
C ASP A 60 -23.92 9.99 22.10
N SER A 61 -23.15 10.90 22.68
CA SER A 61 -21.69 10.99 22.49
C SER A 61 -20.95 9.72 22.92
N ASN A 62 -21.43 9.02 23.96
CA ASN A 62 -20.75 7.85 24.50
C ASN A 62 -20.75 6.70 23.49
N LYS A 63 -21.85 6.54 22.74
CA LYS A 63 -21.99 5.49 21.74
C LYS A 63 -21.00 5.64 20.58
N VAL A 64 -20.74 6.88 20.16
CA VAL A 64 -19.77 7.20 19.11
C VAL A 64 -18.34 7.09 19.64
N LEU A 65 -18.06 7.68 20.81
CA LEU A 65 -16.72 7.67 21.40
C LEU A 65 -16.23 6.26 21.76
N SER A 66 -17.12 5.39 22.24
CA SER A 66 -16.82 3.98 22.54
C SER A 66 -16.61 3.13 21.28
N SER A 67 -17.08 3.60 20.13
CA SER A 67 -16.84 2.96 18.83
C SER A 67 -15.60 3.53 18.14
N LEU A 68 -15.26 4.79 18.40
CA LEU A 68 -14.02 5.44 17.94
C LEU A 68 -12.79 4.88 18.68
N MET A 69 -12.91 4.72 20.00
CA MET A 69 -11.84 4.33 20.92
C MET A 69 -12.06 2.91 21.47
N GLY A 70 -10.99 2.23 21.90
CA GLY A 70 -11.07 0.89 22.50
C GLY A 70 -10.58 -0.25 21.59
N GLU A 71 -10.61 -1.49 22.09
CA GLU A 71 -9.96 -2.63 21.44
C GLU A 71 -10.56 -3.03 20.09
N LYS A 72 -11.84 -2.72 19.88
CA LYS A 72 -12.55 -2.90 18.60
C LYS A 72 -12.79 -1.57 17.89
N GLY A 73 -12.17 -0.49 18.36
CA GLY A 73 -12.41 0.87 17.88
C GLY A 73 -11.96 1.09 16.44
N LEU A 74 -12.66 1.99 15.75
CA LEU A 74 -12.39 2.37 14.35
C LEU A 74 -10.93 2.79 14.11
N ALA A 75 -10.29 3.44 15.10
CA ALA A 75 -8.89 3.82 15.01
C ALA A 75 -7.93 2.61 15.08
N ARG A 76 -8.21 1.63 15.96
CA ARG A 76 -7.38 0.41 16.09
C ARG A 76 -7.56 -0.53 14.89
N ARG A 77 -8.73 -0.49 14.23
CA ARG A 77 -9.00 -1.18 12.97
C ARG A 77 -8.33 -0.55 11.75
N GLY A 78 -7.64 0.58 11.92
CA GLY A 78 -6.98 1.28 10.82
C GLY A 78 -7.95 2.00 9.88
N TRP A 79 -9.22 2.19 10.24
CA TRP A 79 -10.21 2.87 9.39
C TRP A 79 -10.24 4.39 9.60
N LEU A 80 -9.81 4.85 10.78
CA LEU A 80 -9.61 6.26 11.10
C LEU A 80 -8.20 6.48 11.65
N ASN A 81 -7.55 7.57 11.24
CA ASN A 81 -6.31 8.05 11.83
C ASN A 81 -6.61 9.17 12.83
N LYS A 82 -6.01 9.09 14.01
CA LYS A 82 -6.05 10.16 15.00
C LYS A 82 -4.91 11.14 14.70
N MET A 83 -5.26 12.34 14.22
CA MET A 83 -4.30 13.36 13.78
C MET A 83 -3.90 14.35 14.90
N GLY A 84 -4.55 14.29 16.06
CA GLY A 84 -4.28 15.18 17.18
C GLY A 84 -5.25 14.97 18.35
N GLN A 85 -5.35 15.96 19.23
CA GLN A 85 -6.35 15.95 20.29
C GLN A 85 -7.75 16.07 19.68
N LYS A 86 -8.52 14.99 19.75
CA LYS A 86 -9.89 14.86 19.20
C LYS A 86 -10.03 15.07 17.69
N LEU A 87 -8.95 15.12 16.93
CA LEU A 87 -8.98 15.23 15.47
C LEU A 87 -8.78 13.87 14.81
N TYR A 88 -9.63 13.58 13.83
CA TYR A 88 -9.66 12.33 13.10
C TYR A 88 -9.73 12.58 11.60
N ALA A 89 -9.18 11.66 10.83
CA ALA A 89 -9.31 11.62 9.38
C ALA A 89 -9.54 10.18 8.93
N LEU A 90 -10.27 9.99 7.85
CA LEU A 90 -10.38 8.67 7.23
C LEU A 90 -9.02 8.21 6.69
N THR A 91 -8.74 6.93 6.89
CA THR A 91 -7.62 6.28 6.20
C THR A 91 -8.07 5.86 4.80
N ARG A 92 -7.10 5.41 3.99
CA ARG A 92 -7.40 4.81 2.68
C ARG A 92 -8.34 3.60 2.82
N GLU A 93 -8.16 2.79 3.86
CA GLU A 93 -8.97 1.61 4.12
C GLU A 93 -10.40 1.98 4.55
N GLY A 94 -10.54 2.99 5.41
CA GLY A 94 -11.85 3.53 5.81
C GLY A 94 -12.65 4.06 4.61
N ARG A 95 -12.01 4.84 3.73
CA ARG A 95 -12.63 5.33 2.47
C ARG A 95 -13.08 4.19 1.57
N GLN A 96 -12.26 3.15 1.40
CA GLN A 96 -12.62 1.98 0.57
C GLN A 96 -13.83 1.22 1.13
N LEU A 97 -13.91 1.05 2.45
CA LEU A 97 -15.05 0.40 3.08
C LEU A 97 -16.34 1.20 2.86
N VAL A 98 -16.29 2.53 3.00
CA VAL A 98 -17.47 3.40 2.77
C VAL A 98 -17.94 3.34 1.32
N ARG A 99 -17.02 3.36 0.35
CA ARG A 99 -17.39 3.23 -1.07
C ARG A 99 -18.09 1.91 -1.37
N ARG A 100 -17.66 0.80 -0.72
CA ARG A 100 -18.35 -0.50 -0.82
C ARG A 100 -19.74 -0.46 -0.20
N LEU A 101 -19.92 0.21 0.95
CA LEU A 101 -21.23 0.34 1.60
C LEU A 101 -22.22 1.18 0.79
N ARG A 102 -21.74 2.23 0.10
CA ARG A 102 -22.58 3.11 -0.72
C ARG A 102 -22.95 2.51 -2.08
N ASN A 103 -22.37 1.38 -2.47
CA ASN A 103 -22.48 0.83 -3.84
C ASN A 103 -22.12 1.86 -4.94
N ASP A 104 -21.34 2.91 -4.61
CA ASP A 104 -21.03 4.06 -5.48
C ASP A 104 -19.86 3.77 -6.45
N GLU A 105 -19.30 2.56 -6.48
CA GLU A 105 -18.32 2.14 -7.48
C GLU A 105 -18.51 0.66 -7.86
N PRO A 106 -18.25 0.27 -9.12
CA PRO A 106 -17.93 -1.11 -9.46
C PRO A 106 -16.78 -1.54 -8.57
N ALA A 107 -16.83 -2.77 -8.04
CA ALA A 107 -15.84 -3.32 -7.11
C ALA A 107 -14.43 -2.78 -7.39
N PRO A 108 -13.73 -2.17 -6.40
CA PRO A 108 -12.31 -1.90 -6.60
C PRO A 108 -11.70 -3.22 -7.01
N ALA A 109 -11.08 -3.26 -8.20
CA ALA A 109 -10.42 -4.47 -8.70
C ALA A 109 -9.68 -5.08 -7.51
N PRO A 110 -9.94 -6.36 -7.18
CA PRO A 110 -9.39 -6.95 -5.97
C PRO A 110 -7.90 -6.66 -6.00
N THR A 111 -7.39 -5.91 -5.02
CA THR A 111 -5.97 -5.98 -4.74
C THR A 111 -5.81 -7.38 -4.18
N ASP A 112 -5.61 -8.34 -5.07
CA ASP A 112 -5.23 -9.68 -4.71
C ASP A 112 -4.01 -9.50 -3.82
N ASN A 113 -4.14 -9.89 -2.55
CA ASN A 113 -2.99 -10.03 -1.69
C ASN A 113 -2.22 -11.23 -2.27
N VAL A 114 -1.33 -10.93 -3.19
CA VAL A 114 -0.62 -11.95 -3.95
C VAL A 114 0.34 -12.65 -3.00
N LYS A 115 0.09 -13.95 -2.78
CA LYS A 115 0.99 -14.78 -1.99
C LYS A 115 2.24 -15.04 -2.83
N LEU A 116 3.36 -14.47 -2.41
CA LEU A 116 4.66 -14.73 -3.00
C LEU A 116 5.19 -16.11 -2.57
N PRO A 117 5.72 -16.92 -3.49
CA PRO A 117 6.55 -18.07 -3.14
C PRO A 117 7.73 -17.65 -2.25
N ARG A 118 8.14 -18.54 -1.34
CA ARG A 118 9.24 -18.27 -0.39
C ARG A 118 10.55 -17.86 -1.07
N ASP A 119 10.84 -18.41 -2.24
CA ASP A 119 12.07 -18.09 -2.97
C ASP A 119 12.03 -16.67 -3.56
N GLN A 120 10.87 -16.24 -4.07
CA GLN A 120 10.68 -14.87 -4.58
C GLN A 120 10.72 -13.84 -3.45
N ASP A 121 10.12 -14.17 -2.29
CA ASP A 121 10.16 -13.33 -1.10
C ASP A 121 11.60 -13.08 -0.61
N LYS A 122 12.43 -14.13 -0.51
CA LYS A 122 13.86 -14.01 -0.16
C LYS A 122 14.65 -13.20 -1.18
N LEU A 123 14.39 -13.42 -2.47
CA LEU A 123 15.05 -12.71 -3.54
C LEU A 123 14.73 -11.22 -3.50
N LEU A 124 13.46 -10.86 -3.28
CA LEU A 124 13.05 -9.47 -3.14
C LEU A 124 13.65 -8.79 -1.92
N GLN A 125 13.67 -9.46 -0.76
CA GLN A 125 14.37 -8.95 0.42
C GLN A 125 15.85 -8.67 0.11
N THR A 126 16.50 -9.54 -0.65
CA THR A 126 17.91 -9.34 -1.06
C THR A 126 18.07 -8.12 -1.96
N PHE A 127 17.17 -7.91 -2.93
CA PHE A 127 17.19 -6.71 -3.77
C PHE A 127 16.97 -5.44 -2.95
N PHE A 128 15.95 -5.41 -2.09
CA PHE A 128 15.62 -4.26 -1.27
C PHE A 128 16.67 -3.94 -0.20
N ALA A 129 17.45 -4.92 0.23
CA ALA A 129 18.60 -4.72 1.11
C ALA A 129 19.83 -4.16 0.36
N SER A 130 19.84 -4.20 -0.97
CA SER A 130 20.99 -3.75 -1.76
C SER A 130 21.19 -2.23 -1.71
N THR A 131 22.46 -1.81 -1.69
CA THR A 131 22.85 -0.40 -1.75
C THR A 131 22.43 0.26 -3.06
N ALA A 132 22.32 -0.51 -4.15
CA ALA A 132 21.86 -0.05 -5.45
C ALA A 132 20.40 0.45 -5.40
N VAL A 133 19.51 -0.33 -4.80
CA VAL A 133 18.09 0.05 -4.64
C VAL A 133 17.96 1.31 -3.80
N ARG A 134 18.66 1.38 -2.66
CA ARG A 134 18.61 2.57 -1.79
C ARG A 134 19.08 3.84 -2.51
N LYS A 135 20.23 3.80 -3.20
CA LYS A 135 20.75 4.95 -3.96
C LYS A 135 19.81 5.38 -5.09
N TYR A 136 19.13 4.43 -5.73
CA TYR A 136 18.18 4.73 -6.79
C TYR A 136 16.89 5.38 -6.26
N GLN A 137 16.39 4.91 -5.11
CA GLN A 137 15.23 5.49 -4.41
C GLN A 137 15.52 6.93 -3.93
N ASP A 138 16.72 7.17 -3.41
CA ASP A 138 17.15 8.49 -2.95
C ASP A 138 17.45 9.48 -4.10
N GLY A 139 17.22 9.09 -5.37
CA GLY A 139 17.53 9.91 -6.54
C GLY A 139 19.03 10.03 -6.85
N ARG A 140 19.90 9.38 -6.08
CA ARG A 140 21.37 9.40 -6.20
C ARG A 140 21.88 8.40 -7.25
N LYS A 141 21.17 8.31 -8.38
CA LYS A 141 21.50 7.38 -9.48
C LYS A 141 22.93 7.60 -9.97
N GLN A 142 23.42 8.84 -9.98
CA GLN A 142 24.78 9.20 -10.39
C GLN A 142 25.88 8.59 -9.51
N GLU A 143 25.58 8.19 -8.27
CA GLU A 143 26.53 7.60 -7.34
C GLU A 143 26.54 6.06 -7.34
N LEU A 144 25.76 5.45 -8.24
CA LEU A 144 25.80 4.01 -8.46
C LEU A 144 27.17 3.61 -8.99
N THR A 145 27.79 2.63 -8.32
CA THR A 145 29.09 2.06 -8.69
C THR A 145 28.91 0.67 -9.31
N PHE A 146 29.93 0.18 -10.02
CA PHE A 146 29.87 -1.16 -10.59
C PHE A 146 29.79 -2.23 -9.50
N ALA A 147 30.41 -2.02 -8.34
CA ALA A 147 30.28 -2.90 -7.18
C ALA A 147 28.83 -3.00 -6.66
N ASP A 148 28.06 -1.89 -6.71
CA ASP A 148 26.63 -1.90 -6.37
C ASP A 148 25.85 -2.77 -7.38
N ALA A 149 26.17 -2.66 -8.67
CA ALA A 149 25.56 -3.47 -9.72
C ALA A 149 25.88 -4.96 -9.58
N CYS A 150 27.15 -5.30 -9.28
CA CYS A 150 27.57 -6.68 -9.04
C CYS A 150 26.81 -7.32 -7.88
N ARG A 151 26.64 -6.59 -6.76
CA ARG A 151 25.84 -7.07 -5.63
C ARG A 151 24.38 -7.27 -6.00
N PHE A 152 23.79 -6.32 -6.75
CA PHE A 152 22.40 -6.41 -7.20
C PHE A 152 22.16 -7.66 -8.07
N TRP A 153 23.05 -7.95 -9.02
CA TRP A 153 22.95 -9.15 -9.85
C TRP A 153 23.49 -10.43 -9.16
N SER A 154 24.05 -10.31 -7.96
CA SER A 154 24.80 -11.36 -7.27
C SER A 154 25.90 -11.99 -8.14
N ILE A 155 26.59 -11.15 -8.93
CA ILE A 155 27.76 -11.55 -9.71
C ILE A 155 29.03 -11.10 -9.01
N THR A 156 30.14 -11.73 -9.36
CA THR A 156 31.47 -11.28 -8.95
C THR A 156 32.22 -10.73 -10.16
N GLU A 157 33.31 -10.01 -9.93
CA GLU A 157 34.19 -9.54 -11.01
C GLU A 157 34.87 -10.71 -11.77
N ASN A 158 34.72 -11.93 -11.28
CA ASN A 158 35.19 -13.16 -11.91
C ASN A 158 34.07 -13.90 -12.67
N SER A 159 32.84 -13.38 -12.71
CA SER A 159 31.75 -13.94 -13.51
C SER A 159 32.02 -13.69 -15.00
N GLN A 160 32.05 -14.75 -15.82
CA GLN A 160 32.52 -14.70 -17.22
C GLN A 160 31.51 -15.31 -18.19
N GLY A 161 31.55 -14.79 -19.44
CA GLY A 161 30.88 -15.37 -20.60
C GLY A 161 29.44 -15.80 -20.35
N ALA A 162 29.13 -17.05 -20.69
CA ALA A 162 27.78 -17.61 -20.57
C ALA A 162 27.21 -17.60 -19.15
N ALA A 163 28.05 -17.67 -18.11
CA ALA A 163 27.58 -17.64 -16.72
C ALA A 163 27.11 -16.23 -16.29
N LEU A 164 27.78 -15.18 -16.79
CA LEU A 164 27.34 -13.80 -16.59
C LEU A 164 25.99 -13.57 -17.28
N ASP A 165 25.86 -13.99 -18.53
CA ASP A 165 24.65 -13.83 -19.33
C ASP A 165 23.47 -14.59 -18.73
N ALA A 166 23.70 -15.83 -18.29
CA ALA A 166 22.70 -16.62 -17.59
C ALA A 166 22.23 -15.94 -16.30
N ARG A 167 23.14 -15.29 -15.56
CA ARG A 167 22.76 -14.60 -14.31
C ARG A 167 21.95 -13.33 -14.57
N LEU A 168 22.34 -12.52 -15.57
CA LEU A 168 21.57 -11.33 -15.96
C LEU A 168 20.17 -11.72 -16.47
N ALA A 169 20.09 -12.77 -17.30
CA ALA A 169 18.82 -13.32 -17.78
C ALA A 169 17.95 -13.84 -16.63
N ALA A 170 18.54 -14.52 -15.64
CA ALA A 170 17.82 -15.01 -14.46
C ALA A 170 17.25 -13.86 -13.61
N VAL A 171 18.01 -12.77 -13.41
CA VAL A 171 17.51 -11.58 -12.69
C VAL A 171 16.36 -10.94 -13.46
N ARG A 172 16.49 -10.78 -14.78
CA ARG A 172 15.43 -10.23 -15.63
C ARG A 172 14.15 -11.08 -15.56
N ALA A 173 14.27 -12.40 -15.65
CA ALA A 173 13.14 -13.32 -15.55
C ALA A 173 12.47 -13.23 -14.17
N ALA A 174 13.25 -13.20 -13.09
CA ALA A 174 12.73 -13.05 -11.74
C ALA A 174 11.96 -11.73 -11.54
N LEU A 175 12.50 -10.62 -12.05
CA LEU A 175 11.83 -9.32 -11.98
C LEU A 175 10.53 -9.29 -12.79
N ALA A 176 10.52 -9.87 -13.99
CA ALA A 176 9.30 -9.98 -14.82
C ALA A 176 8.23 -10.87 -14.17
N ASP A 177 8.63 -11.94 -13.48
CA ASP A 177 7.70 -12.77 -12.72
C ASP A 177 7.14 -12.02 -11.52
N VAL A 178 7.96 -11.26 -10.79
CA VAL A 178 7.49 -10.40 -9.70
C VAL A 178 6.54 -9.33 -10.22
N GLU A 179 6.85 -8.66 -11.32
CA GLU A 179 5.97 -7.67 -11.94
C GLU A 179 4.63 -8.28 -12.36
N ARG A 180 4.65 -9.48 -12.98
CA ARG A 180 3.42 -10.20 -13.37
C ARG A 180 2.61 -10.62 -12.15
N MET A 181 3.28 -11.09 -11.10
CA MET A 181 2.64 -11.53 -9.88
C MET A 181 2.05 -10.37 -9.11
N VAL A 182 2.82 -9.31 -8.87
CA VAL A 182 2.39 -8.15 -8.09
C VAL A 182 1.41 -7.29 -8.88
N GLY A 183 1.64 -7.09 -10.19
CA GLY A 183 0.72 -6.41 -11.11
C GLY A 183 0.12 -5.12 -10.51
N ARG A 184 -1.21 -5.08 -10.42
CA ARG A 184 -1.97 -4.02 -9.71
C ARG A 184 -2.26 -4.33 -8.25
N GLY A 185 -1.82 -5.48 -7.78
CA GLY A 185 -1.96 -5.96 -6.41
C GLY A 185 -0.95 -5.35 -5.45
N LYS A 186 -1.01 -5.82 -4.20
CA LYS A 186 -0.09 -5.46 -3.13
C LYS A 186 0.22 -6.70 -2.31
N THR A 187 1.40 -6.76 -1.73
CA THR A 187 1.79 -7.87 -0.87
C THR A 187 2.72 -7.40 0.24
N VAL A 188 2.91 -8.23 1.25
CA VAL A 188 3.77 -7.95 2.40
C VAL A 188 4.84 -9.02 2.42
N LEU A 189 6.09 -8.59 2.35
CA LEU A 189 7.25 -9.46 2.45
C LEU A 189 7.41 -9.98 3.88
N SER A 190 8.14 -11.07 4.06
CA SER A 190 8.35 -11.66 5.40
C SER A 190 9.07 -10.73 6.39
N ASP A 191 9.80 -9.72 5.91
CA ASP A 191 10.45 -8.68 6.72
C ASP A 191 9.48 -7.55 7.15
N GLY A 192 8.21 -7.64 6.76
CA GLY A 192 7.18 -6.63 7.03
C GLY A 192 7.12 -5.49 6.02
N ARG A 193 7.96 -5.49 4.97
CA ARG A 193 7.93 -4.47 3.92
C ARG A 193 6.70 -4.64 3.03
N HIS A 194 6.00 -3.54 2.78
CA HIS A 194 4.93 -3.49 1.79
C HIS A 194 5.54 -3.42 0.38
N LEU A 195 5.08 -4.30 -0.49
CA LEU A 195 5.45 -4.34 -1.91
C LEU A 195 4.23 -4.00 -2.77
N THR A 196 4.42 -3.04 -3.67
CA THR A 196 3.43 -2.57 -4.63
C THR A 196 3.91 -2.79 -6.06
N GLY A 197 3.01 -2.64 -7.04
CA GLY A 197 3.38 -2.67 -8.46
C GLY A 197 4.42 -1.61 -8.82
N ASP A 198 4.37 -0.43 -8.17
CA ASP A 198 5.35 0.64 -8.37
C ASP A 198 6.75 0.22 -7.91
N ASP A 199 6.85 -0.54 -6.82
CA ASP A 199 8.13 -1.08 -6.34
C ASP A 199 8.70 -2.13 -7.30
N ALA A 200 7.85 -2.97 -7.90
CA ALA A 200 8.27 -3.94 -8.91
C ALA A 200 8.77 -3.23 -10.19
N ASN A 201 8.03 -2.22 -10.67
CA ASN A 201 8.45 -1.38 -11.79
C ASN A 201 9.78 -0.68 -11.51
N MET A 202 9.96 -0.15 -10.30
CA MET A 202 11.19 0.50 -9.87
C MET A 202 12.40 -0.45 -9.90
N LEU A 203 12.23 -1.71 -9.53
CA LEU A 203 13.29 -2.73 -9.64
C LEU A 203 13.62 -3.07 -11.10
N CYS A 204 12.61 -3.17 -11.98
CA CYS A 204 12.81 -3.34 -13.42
C CYS A 204 13.59 -2.15 -14.01
N ASP A 205 13.20 -0.91 -13.68
CA ASP A 205 13.88 0.30 -14.13
C ASP A 205 15.33 0.37 -13.63
N LEU A 206 15.57 0.00 -12.36
CA LEU A 206 16.93 -0.07 -11.82
C LEU A 206 17.78 -1.10 -12.58
N HIS A 207 17.23 -2.28 -12.85
CA HIS A 207 17.93 -3.31 -13.62
C HIS A 207 18.36 -2.79 -15.01
N LEU A 208 17.43 -2.17 -15.75
CA LEU A 208 17.72 -1.58 -17.06
C LEU A 208 18.75 -0.45 -16.96
N HIS A 209 18.63 0.41 -15.94
CA HIS A 209 19.59 1.50 -15.73
C HIS A 209 21.00 0.98 -15.44
N LEU A 210 21.13 -0.08 -14.62
CA LEU A 210 22.43 -0.68 -14.30
C LEU A 210 23.06 -1.36 -15.53
N GLU A 211 22.26 -2.07 -16.34
CA GLU A 211 22.74 -2.69 -17.57
C GLU A 211 23.26 -1.66 -18.56
N ASP A 212 22.51 -0.58 -18.80
CA ASP A 212 22.90 0.49 -19.71
C ASP A 212 24.17 1.20 -19.24
N ARG A 213 24.15 1.67 -17.98
CA ARG A 213 25.25 2.41 -17.37
C ARG A 213 26.56 1.62 -17.32
N PHE A 214 26.48 0.33 -17.02
CA PHE A 214 27.66 -0.53 -16.87
C PHE A 214 27.89 -1.47 -18.05
N SER A 215 27.23 -1.24 -19.19
CA SER A 215 27.36 -2.01 -20.43
C SER A 215 28.82 -2.24 -20.86
N ARG A 216 29.67 -1.21 -20.76
CA ARG A 216 31.11 -1.31 -21.05
C ARG A 216 31.82 -2.30 -20.12
N HIS A 217 31.54 -2.26 -18.83
CA HIS A 217 32.13 -3.18 -17.84
C HIS A 217 31.64 -4.61 -18.05
N LEU A 218 30.35 -4.79 -18.33
CA LEU A 218 29.78 -6.09 -18.68
C LEU A 218 30.40 -6.68 -19.95
N THR A 219 30.63 -5.85 -20.97
CA THR A 219 31.31 -6.26 -22.21
C THR A 219 32.75 -6.71 -21.94
N LEU A 220 33.48 -5.99 -21.08
CA LEU A 220 34.83 -6.38 -20.67
C LEU A 220 34.85 -7.72 -19.92
N LEU A 221 33.91 -7.95 -19.00
CA LEU A 221 33.78 -9.23 -18.30
C LEU A 221 33.42 -10.37 -19.25
N ARG A 222 32.54 -10.12 -20.23
CA ARG A 222 32.15 -11.11 -21.25
C ARG A 222 33.34 -11.50 -22.12
N ASN A 223 34.18 -10.54 -22.50
CA ASN A 223 35.30 -10.74 -23.43
C ASN A 223 36.61 -11.18 -22.78
N ARG A 224 36.70 -11.33 -21.45
CA ARG A 224 37.92 -11.79 -20.76
C ARG A 224 38.40 -13.18 -21.22
N LEU A 225 37.53 -14.01 -21.81
CA LEU A 225 37.88 -15.28 -22.43
C LEU A 225 38.54 -15.17 -23.81
N ALA A 226 38.40 -14.05 -24.54
CA ALA A 226 38.95 -13.93 -25.89
C ALA A 226 40.48 -13.70 -25.93
N ARG A 227 41.16 -13.70 -24.77
CA ARG A 227 42.59 -13.38 -24.64
C ARG A 227 43.45 -14.45 -23.96
N ASN A 228 42.91 -15.65 -23.70
CA ASN A 228 43.71 -16.80 -23.29
C ASN A 228 43.63 -17.91 -24.32
#